data_AF-A0AA37TK26-F1
#
_entry.id   AF-A0AA37TK26-F1
#
_cell.length_a   1.000
_cell.length_b   1.000
_cell.length_c   1.000
_cell.angle_alpha   90.00
_cell.angle_beta   90.00
_cell.angle_gamma   90.00
#
_symmetry.space_group_name_H-M   'P 1'
#
loop_
_entity.id
_entity.type
_entity.pdbx_description
1 polymer ?
#
loop_
_entity_poly.entity_id
_entity_poly.type
_entity_poly.pdbx_seq_one_letter_code
_entity_poly.pdbx_strand_id
1 'polypeptide(L)'
;MTGPGVTPYDAASHPESRARIAMAYHVYLLASRRHGTLYLGVTNNLARRVHEHRSRLSPGFTATYGVTRLVWYETYDRIVEAIEREKALKKWRRDWKIRLIEAMNPDWSDLYGTLSGWTGL
;
A
#
# COMPACT_ATOMS: atom_id res chain seq x y z
N MET A 1 6.37 49.55 43.83
CA MET A 1 4.89 49.46 43.82
C MET A 1 4.46 48.96 42.45
N THR A 2 3.49 48.06 42.44
CA THR A 2 3.18 47.03 41.43
C THR A 2 2.21 47.47 40.32
N GLY A 3 2.51 47.08 39.07
CA GLY A 3 1.55 46.67 38.01
C GLY A 3 1.35 47.62 36.80
N PRO A 4 0.84 47.13 35.64
CA PRO A 4 0.51 45.75 35.28
C PRO A 4 1.41 45.18 34.16
N GLY A 5 1.57 43.86 34.17
CA GLY A 5 2.33 43.10 33.19
C GLY A 5 1.71 43.18 31.79
N VAL A 6 2.56 43.49 30.82
CA VAL A 6 2.35 43.22 29.41
C VAL A 6 2.41 41.70 29.22
N THR A 7 1.26 41.07 29.02
CA THR A 7 1.17 39.72 28.45
C THR A 7 1.13 39.86 26.93
N PRO A 8 2.03 39.23 26.16
CA PRO A 8 1.85 39.16 24.72
C PRO A 8 0.66 38.26 24.45
N TYR A 9 -0.41 38.88 24.00
CA TYR A 9 -1.37 38.28 23.09
C TYR A 9 -0.62 37.94 21.79
N ASP A 10 0.18 36.87 21.81
CA ASP A 10 0.63 36.20 20.60
C ASP A 10 -0.42 35.15 20.26
N ALA A 11 -1.43 35.63 19.53
CA ALA A 11 -2.21 34.94 18.52
C ALA A 11 -2.25 33.40 18.62
N ALA A 12 -3.40 32.89 19.09
CA ALA A 12 -3.91 31.62 18.59
C ALA A 12 -4.13 31.72 17.06
N SER A 13 -3.17 31.29 16.24
CA SER A 13 -3.28 31.08 14.78
C SER A 13 -1.99 30.39 14.26
N HIS A 14 -1.73 29.10 14.42
CA HIS A 14 -2.39 27.97 13.78
C HIS A 14 -1.76 26.70 14.38
N PRO A 15 -2.51 25.70 14.85
CA PRO A 15 -1.99 24.34 14.78
C PRO A 15 -1.94 23.99 13.29
N GLU A 16 -0.83 24.29 12.62
CA GLU A 16 -0.53 23.68 11.33
C GLU A 16 -0.42 22.18 11.58
N SER A 17 -1.57 21.51 11.49
CA SER A 17 -1.89 20.40 10.60
C SER A 17 -0.71 19.83 9.79
N ARG A 18 0.39 19.49 10.45
CA ARG A 18 1.07 18.25 10.13
C ARG A 18 0.20 17.16 10.71
N ALA A 19 -0.88 16.83 9.99
CA ALA A 19 -1.23 15.43 9.87
C ALA A 19 0.11 14.72 9.68
N ARG A 20 0.61 14.03 10.73
CA ARG A 20 1.71 13.10 10.55
C ARG A 20 1.21 12.26 9.40
N ILE A 21 1.79 12.40 8.21
CA ILE A 21 1.37 11.53 7.12
C ILE A 21 1.70 10.15 7.67
N ALA A 22 0.67 9.42 8.09
CA ALA A 22 0.82 8.09 8.64
C ALA A 22 1.45 7.30 7.50
N MET A 23 2.74 7.02 7.62
CA MET A 23 3.48 6.30 6.59
C MET A 23 3.02 4.86 6.67
N ALA A 24 2.05 4.52 5.82
CA ALA A 24 1.58 3.16 5.67
C ALA A 24 2.56 2.35 4.80
N TYR A 25 2.80 1.11 5.20
CA TYR A 25 3.53 0.12 4.43
C TYR A 25 2.56 -0.95 3.97
N HIS A 26 2.73 -1.43 2.75
CA HIS A 26 1.84 -2.40 2.14
C HIS A 26 2.62 -3.64 1.73
N VAL A 27 2.08 -4.80 2.08
CA VAL A 27 2.46 -6.08 1.48
C VAL A 27 1.44 -6.39 0.40
N TYR A 28 1.87 -6.75 -0.80
CA TYR A 28 0.95 -6.89 -1.92
C TYR A 28 1.28 -8.10 -2.80
N LEU A 29 0.23 -8.64 -3.44
CA LEU A 29 0.33 -9.68 -4.46
C LEU A 29 -0.18 -9.16 -5.80
N LEU A 30 0.68 -9.25 -6.81
CA LEU A 30 0.30 -9.08 -8.20
C LEU A 30 0.13 -10.44 -8.87
N ALA A 31 -0.77 -10.52 -9.86
CA ALA A 31 -0.97 -11.70 -10.67
C ALA A 31 -0.91 -11.35 -12.17
N SER A 32 -0.46 -12.30 -13.00
CA SER A 32 -0.62 -12.18 -14.46
C SER A 32 -2.05 -12.50 -14.93
N ARG A 33 -2.69 -13.46 -14.26
CA ARG A 33 -4.09 -13.87 -14.46
C ARG A 33 -4.56 -14.67 -13.24
N ARG A 34 -5.84 -15.05 -13.19
CA ARG A 34 -6.36 -15.98 -12.17
C ARG A 34 -5.54 -17.26 -12.17
N HIS A 35 -5.03 -17.67 -10.99
CA HIS A 35 -4.12 -18.80 -10.80
C HIS A 35 -2.82 -18.74 -11.64
N GLY A 36 -2.45 -17.58 -12.17
CA GLY A 36 -1.20 -17.34 -12.92
C GLY A 36 0.00 -17.04 -12.02
N THR A 37 1.09 -16.55 -12.61
CA THR A 37 2.29 -16.14 -11.87
C THR A 37 1.94 -15.11 -10.82
N LEU A 38 2.45 -15.31 -9.60
CA LEU A 38 2.28 -14.39 -8.48
C LEU A 38 3.59 -13.68 -8.20
N TYR A 39 3.52 -12.37 -7.98
CA TYR A 39 4.61 -11.57 -7.48
C TYR A 39 4.21 -10.99 -6.12
N LEU A 40 5.09 -11.12 -5.13
CA LEU A 40 4.90 -10.63 -3.77
C LEU A 40 5.95 -9.57 -3.47
N GLY A 41 5.53 -8.44 -2.91
CA GLY A 41 6.45 -7.38 -2.53
C GLY A 41 5.95 -6.51 -1.39
N VAL A 42 6.79 -5.57 -0.99
CA VAL A 42 6.50 -4.53 0.01
C VAL A 42 6.74 -3.13 -0.58
N THR A 43 5.93 -2.16 -0.20
CA THR A 43 6.13 -0.75 -0.59
C THR A 43 5.46 0.21 0.40
N ASN A 44 5.96 1.44 0.51
CA ASN A 44 5.29 2.54 1.22
C ASN A 44 4.36 3.37 0.31
N ASN A 45 4.22 3.01 -0.96
CA ASN A 45 3.31 3.67 -1.89
C ASN A 45 2.79 2.64 -2.90
N LEU A 46 1.67 2.02 -2.56
CA LEU A 46 1.08 0.93 -3.35
C LEU A 46 0.62 1.40 -4.73
N ALA A 47 -0.07 2.53 -4.82
CA ALA A 47 -0.56 3.07 -6.09
C ALA A 47 0.58 3.33 -7.08
N ARG A 48 1.64 4.03 -6.64
CA ARG A 48 2.83 4.27 -7.46
C ARG A 48 3.49 2.97 -7.90
N ARG A 49 3.69 2.03 -6.98
CA ARG A 49 4.36 0.75 -7.30
C ARG A 49 3.57 -0.08 -8.31
N VAL A 50 2.25 -0.18 -8.14
CA VAL A 50 1.40 -0.90 -9.10
C VAL A 50 1.40 -0.18 -10.45
N HIS A 51 1.35 1.15 -10.46
CA HIS A 51 1.47 1.94 -11.70
C HIS A 51 2.80 1.66 -12.42
N GLU A 52 3.93 1.67 -11.72
CA GLU A 52 5.26 1.34 -12.28
C GLU A 52 5.27 -0.05 -12.95
N HIS A 53 4.64 -1.06 -12.33
CA HIS A 53 4.51 -2.40 -12.91
C HIS A 53 3.61 -2.43 -14.15
N ARG A 54 2.46 -1.73 -14.12
CA ARG A 54 1.52 -1.67 -15.26
C ARG A 54 2.14 -0.95 -16.46
N SER A 55 2.79 0.17 -16.21
CA SER A 55 3.39 1.02 -17.23
C SER A 55 4.71 0.45 -17.78
N ARG A 56 5.16 -0.70 -17.27
CA ARG A 56 6.45 -1.35 -17.61
C ARG A 56 7.65 -0.41 -17.48
N LEU A 57 7.54 0.62 -16.64
CA LEU A 57 8.54 1.68 -16.46
C LEU A 57 9.78 1.17 -15.71
N SER A 58 9.73 -0.06 -15.18
CA SER A 58 10.87 -0.76 -14.61
C SER A 58 11.26 -1.94 -15.53
N PRO A 59 12.43 -1.90 -16.20
CA PRO A 59 12.95 -3.04 -16.94
C PRO A 59 13.16 -4.23 -15.99
N GLY A 60 12.48 -5.36 -16.21
CA GLY A 60 12.63 -6.56 -15.36
C GLY A 60 11.51 -7.61 -15.47
N PHE A 61 11.56 -8.64 -14.60
CA PHE A 61 10.70 -9.84 -14.58
C PHE A 61 9.19 -9.55 -14.75
N THR A 62 8.67 -8.49 -14.15
CA THR A 62 7.23 -8.17 -14.22
C THR A 62 6.79 -7.65 -15.59
N ALA A 63 7.68 -7.00 -16.35
CA ALA A 63 7.43 -6.60 -17.74
C ALA A 63 7.43 -7.82 -18.69
N THR A 64 8.27 -8.82 -18.41
CA THR A 64 8.39 -10.06 -19.21
C THR A 64 7.20 -11.00 -19.03
N TYR A 65 6.59 -11.08 -17.84
CA TYR A 65 5.54 -12.06 -17.53
C TYR A 65 4.12 -11.46 -17.38
N GLY A 66 3.93 -10.17 -17.67
CA GLY A 66 2.61 -9.53 -17.64
C GLY A 66 1.96 -9.51 -16.25
N VAL A 67 2.76 -9.46 -15.18
CA VAL A 67 2.27 -9.49 -13.80
C VAL A 67 1.90 -8.08 -13.36
N THR A 68 0.69 -7.64 -13.73
CA THR A 68 0.25 -6.23 -13.58
C THR A 68 -1.03 -6.05 -12.76
N ARG A 69 -1.75 -7.14 -12.46
CA ARG A 69 -3.03 -7.08 -11.75
C ARG A 69 -2.81 -7.10 -10.25
N LEU A 70 -3.28 -6.07 -9.53
CA LEU A 70 -3.27 -6.10 -8.07
C LEU A 70 -4.43 -6.97 -7.60
N VAL A 71 -4.14 -8.12 -6.99
CA VAL A 71 -5.18 -9.07 -6.56
C VAL A 71 -5.35 -9.12 -5.04
N TRP A 72 -4.36 -8.66 -4.29
CA TRP A 72 -4.41 -8.64 -2.84
C TRP A 72 -3.38 -7.67 -2.22
N TYR A 73 -3.72 -7.07 -1.08
CA TYR A 73 -2.77 -6.31 -0.25
C TYR A 73 -3.19 -6.27 1.23
N GLU A 74 -2.21 -6.08 2.12
CA GLU A 74 -2.37 -5.78 3.56
C GLU A 74 -1.61 -4.49 3.88
N THR A 75 -2.08 -3.74 4.88
CA THR A 75 -1.48 -2.46 5.31
C THR A 75 -0.93 -2.57 6.74
N TYR A 76 0.21 -1.93 6.98
CA TYR A 76 0.96 -1.95 8.23
C TYR A 76 1.47 -0.56 8.58
N ASP A 77 1.50 -0.21 9.86
CA ASP A 77 2.05 1.07 10.33
C ASP A 77 3.57 1.05 10.41
N ARG A 78 4.17 -0.14 10.54
CA ARG A 78 5.62 -0.33 10.70
C ARG A 78 6.18 -1.18 9.57
N ILE A 79 7.27 -0.70 8.96
CA ILE A 79 7.97 -1.42 7.88
C ILE A 79 8.45 -2.81 8.31
N VAL A 80 8.84 -2.95 9.59
CA VAL A 80 9.34 -4.23 10.12
C VAL A 80 8.25 -5.30 10.05
N GLU A 81 7.02 -4.97 10.42
CA GLU A 81 5.86 -5.88 10.39
C GLU A 81 5.53 -6.27 8.94
N ALA A 82 5.54 -5.30 8.02
CA ALA A 82 5.34 -5.57 6.59
C ALA A 82 6.43 -6.50 6.01
N ILE A 83 7.70 -6.30 6.38
CA ILE A 83 8.82 -7.15 5.94
C ILE A 83 8.69 -8.56 6.52
N GLU A 84 8.34 -8.69 7.80
CA GLU A 84 8.13 -9.99 8.45
C GLU A 84 6.99 -10.76 7.79
N ARG A 85 5.88 -10.08 7.51
CA ARG A 85 4.76 -10.65 6.78
C ARG A 85 5.15 -11.12 5.38
N GLU A 86 5.87 -10.29 4.63
CA GLU A 86 6.35 -10.65 3.29
C GLU A 86 7.27 -11.87 3.34
N LYS A 87 8.20 -11.93 4.30
CA LYS A 87 9.07 -13.10 4.53
C LYS A 87 8.27 -14.36 4.85
N ALA A 88 7.24 -14.25 5.69
CA ALA A 88 6.37 -15.38 6.01
C ALA A 88 5.61 -15.86 4.76
N LEU A 89 4.99 -14.95 4.02
CA LEU A 89 4.27 -15.27 2.79
C LEU A 89 5.20 -15.85 1.72
N LYS A 90 6.45 -15.39 1.59
CA LYS A 90 7.42 -15.99 0.65
C LYS A 90 7.58 -17.49 0.87
N LYS A 91 7.61 -17.95 2.13
CA LYS A 91 7.73 -19.37 2.52
C LYS A 91 6.44 -20.18 2.35
N TRP A 92 5.29 -19.54 2.15
CA TRP A 92 4.02 -20.26 2.02
C TRP A 92 3.93 -21.05 0.72
N ARG A 93 3.29 -22.22 0.81
CA ARG A 93 2.83 -22.98 -0.35
C ARG A 93 1.92 -22.12 -1.22
N ARG A 94 1.95 -22.39 -2.53
CA ARG A 94 1.15 -21.67 -3.52
C ARG A 94 -0.35 -21.70 -3.20
N ASP A 95 -0.87 -22.86 -2.81
CA ASP A 95 -2.30 -23.04 -2.52
C ASP A 95 -2.77 -22.16 -1.35
N TRP A 96 -1.90 -21.89 -0.37
CA TRP A 96 -2.22 -21.04 0.76
C TRP A 96 -2.28 -19.57 0.36
N LYS A 97 -1.41 -19.14 -0.55
CA LYS A 97 -1.49 -17.79 -1.16
C LYS A 97 -2.76 -17.63 -1.98
N ILE A 98 -3.17 -18.67 -2.71
CA ILE A 98 -4.43 -18.66 -3.48
C ILE A 98 -5.61 -18.50 -2.53
N ARG A 99 -5.69 -19.31 -1.46
CA ARG A 99 -6.76 -19.18 -0.45
C ARG A 99 -6.78 -17.80 0.21
N LEU A 100 -5.60 -17.23 0.49
CA LEU A 100 -5.49 -15.88 1.04
C LEU A 100 -6.07 -14.82 0.09
N ILE A 101 -5.75 -14.92 -1.21
CA ILE A 101 -6.32 -14.03 -2.23
C ILE A 101 -7.83 -14.24 -2.31
N GLU A 102 -8.29 -15.49 -2.45
CA GLU A 102 -9.71 -15.81 -2.66
C GLU A 102 -10.60 -15.49 -1.47
N ALA A 103 -10.05 -15.52 -0.24
CA ALA A 103 -10.78 -15.09 0.95
C ALA A 103 -11.14 -13.59 0.92
N MET A 104 -10.36 -12.76 0.23
CA MET A 104 -10.58 -11.31 0.12
C MET A 104 -11.14 -10.89 -1.24
N ASN A 105 -10.74 -11.59 -2.30
CA ASN A 105 -10.98 -11.24 -3.70
C ASN A 105 -11.25 -12.53 -4.51
N PRO A 106 -12.44 -13.15 -4.36
CA PRO A 106 -12.77 -14.45 -4.94
C PRO A 106 -12.61 -14.50 -6.47
N ASP A 107 -12.84 -13.37 -7.13
CA ASP A 107 -12.79 -13.24 -8.59
C ASP A 107 -11.42 -12.79 -9.11
N TRP A 108 -10.48 -12.51 -8.21
CA TRP A 108 -9.17 -11.96 -8.55
C TRP A 108 -9.31 -10.69 -9.41
N SER A 109 -10.29 -9.87 -9.05
CA SER A 109 -10.53 -8.55 -9.62
C SER A 109 -9.32 -7.66 -9.42
N ASP A 110 -9.07 -6.77 -10.37
CA ASP A 110 -7.96 -5.83 -10.28
C ASP A 110 -8.29 -4.70 -9.30
N LEU A 111 -7.66 -4.74 -8.13
CA LEU A 111 -7.89 -3.79 -7.04
C LEU A 111 -7.21 -2.44 -7.29
N TYR A 112 -6.45 -2.27 -8.38
CA TYR A 112 -5.77 -1.00 -8.65
C TYR A 112 -6.75 0.19 -8.70
N GLY A 113 -7.94 0.01 -9.28
CA GLY A 113 -8.97 1.06 -9.34
C GLY A 113 -9.52 1.48 -7.98
N THR A 114 -9.39 0.63 -6.95
CA THR A 114 -9.86 0.94 -5.60
C THR A 114 -8.85 1.78 -4.81
N LEU A 115 -7.60 1.88 -5.28
CA LEU A 115 -6.55 2.65 -4.60
C LEU A 115 -6.69 4.17 -4.77
N SER A 116 -7.33 4.62 -5.84
CA SER A 116 -7.39 6.05 -6.19
C SER A 116 -8.60 6.80 -5.65
N GLY A 117 -9.39 6.20 -4.76
CA GLY A 117 -10.53 6.89 -4.12
C GLY A 117 -11.59 7.41 -5.09
N TRP A 118 -11.74 6.79 -6.27
CA TRP A 118 -12.76 7.20 -7.22
C TRP A 118 -14.08 6.49 -6.91
N THR A 119 -14.93 7.15 -6.12
CA THR A 119 -16.34 6.77 -5.98
C THR A 119 -17.09 7.46 -7.12
N GLY A 120 -17.21 6.78 -8.26
CA GLY A 120 -18.02 7.24 -9.37
C GLY A 120 -19.45 6.70 -9.26
N LEU A 121 -20.35 7.50 -8.68
CA LEU A 121 -21.78 7.52 -8.95
C LEU A 121 -22.22 8.97 -9.13
#